data_AF-A0A222NS00-F1
#
_entry.id   AF-A0A222NS00-F1
#
_cell.length_a   1.000
_cell.length_b   1.000
_cell.length_c   1.000
_cell.angle_alpha   90.00
_cell.angle_beta   90.00
_cell.angle_gamma   90.00
#
_symmetry.space_group_name_H-M   'P 1'
#
loop_
_entity.id
_entity.type
_entity.pdbx_description
1 polymer ?
#
loop_
_entity_poly.entity_id
_entity_poly.type
_entity_poly.pdbx_seq_one_letter_code
_entity_poly.pdbx_strand_id
1 'polypeptide(L)'
;MSLPLTRKDLMIVNMGPQHPSMHGVLRLIVTLDGEDVIDCEPILGYLHRGMEKIAENRTIIQYLPYVTRWDYLATMFTEAITVNAPEFLENIQ
;
A
#
# COMPACT_ATOMS: atom_id res chain seq x y z
N MET A 1 -2.67 -22.33 44.30
CA MET A 1 -3.06 -20.92 44.07
C MET A 1 -3.17 -20.72 42.58
N SER A 2 -4.36 -20.95 42.02
CA SER A 2 -4.63 -20.75 40.60
C SER A 2 -4.61 -19.25 40.33
N LEU A 3 -3.66 -18.78 39.51
CA LEU A 3 -3.64 -17.41 39.03
C LEU A 3 -5.03 -17.07 38.44
N PRO A 4 -5.64 -15.93 38.79
CA PRO A 4 -6.85 -15.52 38.10
C PRO A 4 -6.51 -15.35 36.63
N LEU A 5 -7.22 -16.07 35.76
CA LEU A 5 -7.19 -15.80 34.32
C LEU A 5 -7.76 -14.40 34.13
N THR A 6 -6.89 -13.39 34.10
CA THR A 6 -7.28 -12.00 33.81
C THR A 6 -7.97 -12.03 32.46
N ARG A 7 -9.27 -11.73 32.45
CA ARG A 7 -10.06 -11.68 31.22
C ARG A 7 -9.47 -10.54 30.39
N LYS A 8 -8.84 -10.86 29.25
CA LYS A 8 -8.34 -9.84 28.33
C LYS A 8 -9.54 -9.17 27.67
N ASP A 9 -9.80 -7.92 28.04
CA ASP A 9 -10.84 -7.10 27.42
C ASP A 9 -10.28 -6.49 26.13
N LEU A 10 -10.27 -7.29 25.07
CA LEU A 10 -9.77 -6.87 23.77
C LEU A 10 -10.71 -5.83 23.15
N MET A 11 -10.14 -4.71 22.72
CA MET A 11 -10.85 -3.64 22.01
C MET A 11 -10.51 -3.67 20.53
N ILE A 12 -11.52 -3.59 19.67
CA ILE A 12 -11.32 -3.47 18.22
C ILE A 12 -11.54 -2.02 17.83
N VAL A 13 -10.49 -1.38 17.32
CA VAL A 13 -10.51 0.01 16.85
C VAL A 13 -10.35 0.03 15.34
N ASN A 14 -11.30 0.67 14.66
CA ASN A 14 -11.25 0.86 13.22
C ASN A 14 -10.66 2.23 12.89
N MET A 15 -9.39 2.26 12.50
CA MET A 15 -8.76 3.47 11.95
C MET A 15 -9.15 3.60 10.48
N GLY A 16 -10.09 4.49 10.20
CA GLY A 16 -10.66 4.67 8.87
C GLY A 16 -9.72 5.38 7.87
N PRO A 17 -10.04 5.28 6.57
CA PRO A 17 -9.21 5.80 5.47
C PRO A 17 -9.10 7.33 5.40
N GLN A 18 -9.94 8.07 6.14
CA GLN A 18 -9.93 9.53 6.21
C GLN A 18 -9.39 10.04 7.55
N HIS A 19 -8.88 9.15 8.40
CA HIS A 19 -8.33 9.53 9.69
C HIS A 19 -7.07 10.41 9.47
N PRO A 20 -6.94 11.59 10.11
CA PRO A 20 -5.86 12.55 9.83
C PRO A 20 -4.44 12.01 9.95
N SER A 21 -4.25 10.98 10.78
CA SER A 21 -2.96 10.32 10.99
C SER A 21 -2.63 9.22 9.98
N MET A 22 -3.46 9.00 8.97
CA MET A 22 -3.21 8.05 7.89
C MET A 22 -2.72 8.80 6.65
N HIS A 23 -1.41 8.79 6.41
CA HIS A 23 -0.82 9.41 5.21
C HIS A 23 -1.17 8.58 3.96
N GLY A 24 -2.28 8.92 3.32
CA GLY A 24 -2.84 8.19 2.18
C GLY A 24 -4.23 7.65 2.51
N VAL A 25 -4.67 6.64 1.78
CA VAL A 25 -6.00 6.04 1.97
C VAL A 25 -5.82 4.62 2.49
N LEU A 26 -5.55 4.52 3.79
CA LEU A 26 -5.25 3.28 4.50
C LEU A 26 -6.28 3.08 5.62
N ARG A 27 -6.85 1.88 5.70
CA ARG A 27 -7.69 1.48 6.83
C ARG A 27 -7.01 0.38 7.62
N LEU A 28 -6.99 0.51 8.93
CA LEU A 28 -6.43 -0.48 9.85
C LEU A 28 -7.51 -0.90 10.84
N ILE A 29 -7.77 -2.20 10.95
CA ILE A 29 -8.53 -2.76 12.06
C ILE A 29 -7.51 -3.23 13.11
N VAL A 30 -7.43 -2.51 14.21
CA VAL A 30 -6.43 -2.73 15.26
C VAL A 30 -7.10 -3.39 16.46
N THR A 31 -6.53 -4.50 16.94
CA THR A 31 -6.94 -5.17 18.16
C THR A 31 -6.00 -4.76 19.30
N LEU A 32 -6.55 -4.14 20.34
CA LEU A 32 -5.83 -3.59 21.48
C LEU A 32 -6.12 -4.36 22.76
N ASP A 33 -5.09 -4.54 23.58
CA ASP A 33 -5.19 -4.95 24.99
C ASP A 33 -4.70 -3.75 25.83
N GLY A 34 -5.64 -2.87 26.21
CA GLY A 34 -5.30 -1.56 26.76
C GLY A 34 -4.64 -0.66 25.71
N GLU A 35 -3.36 -0.33 25.90
CA GLU A 35 -2.57 0.50 24.98
C GLU A 35 -1.66 -0.34 24.06
N ASP A 36 -1.56 -1.65 24.31
CA ASP A 36 -0.72 -2.55 23.53
C ASP A 36 -1.47 -3.06 22.29
N VAL A 37 -0.81 -3.00 21.13
CA VAL A 37 -1.30 -3.58 19.89
C VAL A 37 -1.02 -5.08 19.88
N ILE A 38 -2.09 -5.88 19.89
CA ILE A 38 -2.00 -7.34 19.80
C ILE A 38 -2.06 -7.82 18.35
N ASP A 39 -2.87 -7.15 17.53
CA ASP A 39 -3.04 -7.49 16.11
C ASP A 39 -3.43 -6.25 15.30
N CYS A 40 -3.14 -6.28 14.00
CA CYS A 40 -3.48 -5.22 13.06
C CYS A 40 -3.76 -5.81 11.67
N GLU A 41 -4.99 -5.67 11.21
CA GLU A 41 -5.41 -6.05 9.86
C GLU A 41 -5.42 -4.81 8.94
N PRO A 42 -4.48 -4.71 7.99
CA PRO A 42 -4.48 -3.64 7.00
C PRO A 42 -5.46 -3.94 5.86
N ILE A 43 -6.35 -2.99 5.59
CA ILE A 43 -7.28 -3.03 4.46
C ILE A 43 -6.80 -2.06 3.40
N LEU A 44 -6.39 -2.63 2.27
CA LEU A 44 -5.82 -1.93 1.12
C LEU A 44 -6.83 -1.84 -0.03
N GLY A 45 -6.45 -1.10 -1.09
CA GLY A 45 -7.18 -1.09 -2.36
C GLY A 45 -8.07 0.13 -2.61
N TYR A 46 -8.21 1.05 -1.65
CA TYR A 46 -8.98 2.29 -1.85
C TYR A 46 -8.44 3.19 -2.97
N LEU A 47 -7.14 3.09 -3.27
CA LEU A 47 -6.48 3.79 -4.40
C LEU A 47 -6.17 2.86 -5.58
N HIS A 48 -6.70 1.65 -5.61
CA HIS A 48 -6.47 0.74 -6.72
C HIS A 48 -7.15 1.27 -7.99
N ARG A 49 -6.36 1.52 -9.04
CA ARG A 49 -6.82 2.11 -10.31
C ARG A 49 -6.58 1.20 -11.53
N GLY A 50 -6.22 -0.08 -11.32
CA GLY A 50 -6.02 -1.03 -12.40
C GLY A 50 -4.86 -0.66 -13.35
N MET A 51 -3.77 -0.11 -12.81
CA MET A 51 -2.62 0.37 -13.61
C MET A 51 -2.00 -0.75 -14.47
N GLU A 52 -1.99 -1.98 -13.96
CA GLU A 52 -1.54 -3.17 -14.69
C GLU A 52 -2.40 -3.43 -15.93
N LYS A 53 -3.73 -3.33 -15.79
CA LYS A 53 -4.66 -3.53 -16.90
C LYS A 53 -4.55 -2.44 -17.97
N ILE A 54 -4.24 -1.22 -17.56
CA ILE A 54 -3.96 -0.11 -18.47
C ILE A 54 -2.66 -0.38 -19.25
N ALA A 55 -1.64 -0.94 -18.60
CA ALA A 55 -0.36 -1.26 -19.23
C ALA A 55 -0.52 -2.25 -20.40
N GLU A 56 -1.38 -3.26 -20.26
CA GLU A 56 -1.66 -4.24 -21.33
C GLU A 56 -2.14 -3.59 -22.64
N ASN A 57 -2.79 -2.43 -22.57
CA ASN A 57 -3.40 -1.76 -23.72
C ASN A 57 -2.61 -0.51 -24.17
N ARG A 58 -1.37 -0.34 -23.72
CA ARG A 58 -0.54 0.83 -24.03
C ARG A 58 0.87 0.40 -24.43
N THR A 59 1.47 1.16 -25.34
CA THR A 59 2.91 1.04 -25.58
C THR A 59 3.70 1.57 -24.39
N ILE A 60 4.95 1.15 -24.24
CA ILE A 60 5.84 1.58 -23.13
C ILE A 60 5.87 3.11 -23.01
N ILE A 61 6.04 3.82 -24.13
CA ILE A 61 6.10 5.30 -24.16
C ILE A 61 4.77 5.91 -23.71
N GLN A 62 3.63 5.33 -24.11
CA GLN A 62 2.31 5.79 -23.67
C GLN A 62 2.03 5.48 -22.20
N TYR A 63 2.68 4.45 -21.65
CA TYR A 63 2.51 4.05 -20.26
C TYR A 63 3.35 4.88 -19.29
N LEU A 64 4.48 5.45 -19.73
CA LEU A 64 5.40 6.21 -18.88
C LEU A 64 4.72 7.28 -18.00
N PRO A 65 3.76 8.10 -18.50
CA PRO A 65 3.06 9.08 -17.66
C PRO A 65 2.14 8.48 -16.58
N TYR A 66 1.79 7.20 -16.67
CA TYR A 66 1.03 6.50 -15.63
C TYR A 66 1.90 6.07 -14.46
N VAL A 67 3.18 5.81 -14.71
CA VAL A 67 4.14 5.31 -13.70
C VAL A 67 4.52 6.38 -12.68
N THR A 68 4.53 7.65 -13.08
CA THR A 68 4.66 8.79 -12.14
C THR A 68 3.52 8.88 -11.13
N ARG A 69 2.40 8.18 -11.39
CA ARG A 69 1.24 8.12 -10.49
C ARG A 69 1.28 6.93 -9.53
N TRP A 70 2.29 6.07 -9.62
CA TRP A 70 2.50 4.96 -8.69
C TRP A 70 3.10 5.48 -7.38
N ASP A 71 4.22 6.18 -7.49
CA ASP A 71 4.86 6.93 -6.42
C ASP A 71 4.97 8.39 -6.87
N TYR A 72 4.11 9.22 -6.29
CA TYR A 72 4.05 10.65 -6.60
C TYR A 72 5.15 11.46 -5.90
N LEU A 73 5.93 10.85 -4.99
CA LEU A 73 7.00 11.50 -4.24
C LEU A 73 8.36 11.26 -4.92
N ALA A 74 8.63 10.04 -5.39
CA ALA A 74 9.86 9.68 -6.08
C ALA A 74 9.63 9.22 -7.53
N THR A 75 8.99 10.07 -8.35
CA THR A 75 8.55 9.73 -9.71
C THR A 75 9.68 9.29 -10.65
N MET A 76 10.87 9.89 -10.53
CA MET A 76 12.01 9.54 -11.40
C MET A 76 12.51 8.11 -11.18
N PHE A 77 12.37 7.58 -9.96
CA PHE A 77 12.77 6.21 -9.65
C PHE A 77 11.84 5.20 -10.32
N THR A 78 10.53 5.45 -10.29
CA THR A 78 9.55 4.57 -10.94
C THR A 78 9.64 4.63 -12.46
N GLU A 79 9.90 5.81 -13.04
CA GLU A 79 10.18 5.97 -14.47
C GLU A 79 11.42 5.18 -14.89
N ALA A 80 12.53 5.33 -14.16
CA ALA A 80 13.79 4.63 -14.47
C ALA A 80 13.59 3.10 -14.48
N ILE A 81 12.87 2.54 -13.51
CA ILE A 81 12.56 1.10 -13.48
C ILE A 81 11.77 0.67 -14.72
N THR A 82 10.82 1.50 -15.18
CA THR A 82 9.96 1.17 -16.31
C THR A 82 10.69 1.25 -17.65
N VAL A 83 11.74 2.08 -17.76
CA VAL A 83 12.55 2.23 -18.98
C VAL A 83 13.70 1.22 -19.02
N ASN A 84 14.36 0.99 -17.89
CA ASN A 84 15.48 0.03 -17.82
C ASN A 84 15.05 -1.40 -18.15
N ALA A 85 13.83 -1.79 -17.78
CA ALA A 85 13.31 -3.14 -18.05
C ALA A 85 13.23 -3.47 -19.56
N PRO A 86 12.56 -2.66 -20.41
CA PRO A 86 12.57 -2.87 -21.86
C PRO A 86 13.94 -2.61 -22.51
N GLU A 87 14.75 -1.67 -22.02
CA GLU A 87 16.13 -1.51 -22.52
C GLU A 87 16.96 -2.79 -22.34
N PHE A 88 16.87 -3.41 -21.17
CA PHE A 88 17.50 -4.69 -20.90
C PHE A 88 16.96 -5.81 -21.80
N LEU A 89 15.64 -5.88 -22.01
CA LEU A 89 15.02 -6.89 -22.89
C LEU A 89 15.47 -6.74 -24.35
N GLU A 90 15.66 -5.51 -24.82
CA GLU A 90 16.09 -5.20 -26.19
C GLU A 90 17.63 -5.16 -26.34
N ASN A 91 18.39 -5.45 -25.27
CA ASN A 91 19.86 -5.36 -25.23
C ASN A 91 20.41 -3.98 -25.64
N ILE A 92 19.73 -2.91 -25.21
CA ILE A 92 20.16 -1.53 -25.39
C ILE A 92 20.98 -1.13 -24.15
N GLN A 93 22.16 -0.54 -24.37
CA GLN A 93 23.06 -0.04 -23.31
C GLN A 93 22.74 1.40 -22.92
#